data_AF-A0A061RMF5-F1
#
_entry.id   AF-A0A061RMF5-F1
#
_cell.length_a   1.000
_cell.length_b   1.000
_cell.length_c   1.000
_cell.angle_alpha   90.00
_cell.angle_beta   90.00
_cell.angle_gamma   90.00
#
_symmetry.space_group_name_H-M   'P 1'
#
loop_
_entity.id
_entity.type
_entity.pdbx_description
1 polymer ?
#
loop_
_entity_poly.entity_id
_entity_poly.type
_entity_poly.pdbx_seq_one_letter_code
_entity_poly.pdbx_strand_id
1 'polypeptide(L)'
;MARAHGDRPVKLFGFSMGARLIFHCLLELYRHDCRGIVEEVVLLGTPVSIRENRWAMARSVVASRFVNGFSKRDWVLGVVYRTANAFTKRCGGLCAVPVPGIENANLSSIISGHTDYMSKLPEILDALNLT
;
A
#
# COMPACT_ATOMS: atom_id res chain seq x y z
N MET A 1 -9.55 1.44 25.10
CA MET A 1 -8.19 1.02 24.69
C MET A 1 -7.20 1.90 25.43
N ALA A 2 -6.54 1.41 26.47
CA ALA A 2 -5.51 2.19 27.18
C ALA A 2 -4.25 2.27 26.31
N ARG A 3 -3.79 3.48 25.97
CA ARG A 3 -2.60 3.69 25.14
C ARG A 3 -1.33 3.53 25.96
N ALA A 4 -0.85 2.30 26.10
CA ALA A 4 0.33 1.96 26.90
C ALA A 4 1.62 2.73 26.49
N HIS A 5 1.67 3.26 25.27
CA HIS A 5 2.80 4.02 24.72
C HIS A 5 2.44 5.49 24.41
N GLY A 6 1.35 6.02 24.97
CA GLY A 6 0.85 7.37 24.71
C GLY A 6 0.20 7.53 23.31
N ASP A 7 -0.01 8.78 22.90
CA ASP A 7 -0.63 9.14 21.61
C ASP A 7 0.36 9.20 20.44
N ARG A 8 1.48 8.48 20.52
CA ARG A 8 2.47 8.46 19.44
C ARG A 8 1.87 7.72 18.23
N PRO A 9 1.69 8.39 17.07
CA PRO A 9 1.16 7.75 15.89
C PRO A 9 2.19 6.79 15.28
N VAL A 10 1.71 5.84 14.50
CA VAL A 10 2.54 4.80 13.86
C VAL A 10 2.67 5.04 12.36
N LYS A 11 3.81 4.60 11.83
CA LYS A 11 4.06 4.52 10.39
C LYS A 11 4.03 3.06 9.96
N LEU A 12 3.30 2.74 8.90
CA LEU A 12 3.10 1.37 8.45
C LEU A 12 3.74 1.16 7.07
N PHE A 13 4.65 0.20 6.99
CA PHE A 13 5.31 -0.19 5.75
C PHE A 13 4.94 -1.64 5.43
N GLY A 14 4.41 -1.86 4.24
CA GLY A 14 3.93 -3.17 3.82
C GLY A 14 4.37 -3.50 2.41
N PHE A 15 4.81 -4.74 2.22
CA PHE A 15 5.07 -5.30 0.90
C PHE A 15 4.19 -6.54 0.67
N SER A 16 3.68 -6.71 -0.55
CA SER A 16 2.93 -7.89 -0.99
C SER A 16 1.78 -8.23 -0.04
N MET A 17 1.75 -9.42 0.55
CA MET A 17 0.72 -9.81 1.52
C MET A 17 0.72 -8.94 2.79
N GLY A 18 1.87 -8.42 3.22
CA GLY A 18 1.94 -7.44 4.31
C GLY A 18 1.25 -6.12 3.95
N ALA A 19 1.40 -5.67 2.70
CA ALA A 19 0.69 -4.50 2.19
C ALA A 19 -0.83 -4.72 2.19
N ARG A 20 -1.28 -5.92 1.78
CA ARG A 20 -2.70 -6.30 1.84
C ARG A 20 -3.22 -6.33 3.29
N LEU A 21 -2.44 -6.90 4.22
CA LEU A 21 -2.81 -6.94 5.63
C LEU A 21 -2.99 -5.52 6.19
N ILE A 22 -2.02 -4.62 5.94
CA ILE A 22 -2.11 -3.22 6.36
C ILE A 22 -3.33 -2.55 5.73
N PHE A 23 -3.56 -2.72 4.42
CA PHE A 23 -4.72 -2.13 3.75
C PHE A 23 -6.04 -2.53 4.40
N HIS A 24 -6.22 -3.82 4.73
CA HIS A 24 -7.42 -4.30 5.40
C HIS A 24 -7.51 -3.83 6.87
N CYS A 25 -6.38 -3.69 7.56
CA CYS A 25 -6.34 -3.06 8.88
C CYS A 25 -6.85 -1.62 8.84
N LEU A 26 -6.45 -0.81 7.85
CA LEU A 26 -6.95 0.55 7.68
C LEU A 26 -8.47 0.60 7.45
N LEU A 27 -9.02 -0.38 6.73
CA LEU A 27 -10.47 -0.50 6.56
C LEU A 27 -11.18 -0.82 7.87
N GLU A 28 -10.61 -1.68 8.72
CA GLU A 28 -11.17 -1.94 10.06
C GLU A 28 -11.06 -0.71 10.97
N LEU A 29 -9.95 0.03 10.93
CA LEU A 29 -9.84 1.30 11.64
C LEU A 29 -10.93 2.28 11.19
N TYR A 30 -11.20 2.37 9.89
CA TYR A 30 -12.29 3.19 9.37
C TYR A 30 -13.66 2.73 9.88
N ARG A 31 -13.93 1.41 9.84
CA ARG A 31 -15.19 0.82 10.32
C ARG A 31 -15.45 1.08 11.80
N HIS A 32 -14.39 1.14 12.61
CA HIS A 32 -14.47 1.43 14.04
C HIS A 32 -14.28 2.92 14.38
N ASP A 33 -14.32 3.80 13.38
CA ASP A 33 -14.09 5.26 13.51
C ASP A 33 -12.79 5.63 14.26
N CYS A 34 -11.79 4.75 14.19
CA CYS A 34 -10.51 4.89 14.87
C CYS A 34 -9.54 5.71 14.01
N ARG A 35 -9.48 7.03 14.25
CA ARG A 35 -8.54 7.95 13.60
C ARG A 35 -7.41 8.38 14.53
N GLY A 36 -6.38 9.02 13.97
CA GLY A 36 -5.25 9.56 14.76
C GLY A 36 -4.30 8.50 15.31
N ILE A 37 -4.32 7.28 14.76
CA ILE A 37 -3.38 6.21 15.09
C ILE A 37 -2.28 6.13 14.03
N VAL A 38 -2.64 6.22 12.76
CA VAL A 38 -1.72 6.02 11.64
C VAL A 38 -1.35 7.38 11.04
N GLU A 39 -0.06 7.71 11.10
CA GLU A 39 0.47 8.94 10.50
C GLU A 39 0.75 8.74 9.01
N GLU A 40 1.48 7.67 8.66
CA GLU A 40 2.00 7.44 7.32
C GLU A 40 1.86 5.96 6.94
N VAL A 41 1.55 5.71 5.66
CA VAL A 41 1.42 4.36 5.10
C VAL A 41 2.16 4.28 3.78
N VAL A 42 2.97 3.24 3.62
CA VAL A 42 3.62 2.90 2.35
C VAL A 42 3.30 1.45 2.01
N LEU A 43 2.57 1.26 0.90
CA LEU A 43 2.16 -0.04 0.40
C LEU A 43 2.87 -0.34 -0.91
N LEU A 44 3.62 -1.43 -0.95
CA LEU A 44 4.43 -1.86 -2.10
C LEU A 44 3.86 -3.14 -2.70
N GLY A 45 3.63 -3.17 -4.01
CA GLY A 45 3.19 -4.38 -4.71
C GLY A 45 1.87 -4.95 -4.18
N THR A 46 0.94 -4.08 -3.77
CA THR A 46 -0.27 -4.44 -3.02
C THR A 46 -1.26 -5.31 -3.81
N PRO A 47 -1.53 -6.57 -3.39
CA PRO A 47 -2.48 -7.47 -4.05
C PRO A 47 -3.93 -7.17 -3.67
N VAL A 48 -4.39 -5.94 -3.94
CA VAL A 48 -5.76 -5.47 -3.64
C VAL A 48 -6.36 -4.82 -4.89
N SER A 49 -7.66 -5.04 -5.11
CA SER A 49 -8.39 -4.43 -6.23
C SER A 49 -8.48 -2.92 -6.09
N ILE A 50 -8.38 -2.20 -7.20
CA ILE A 50 -8.62 -0.74 -7.20
C ILE A 50 -10.13 -0.48 -7.22
N ARG A 51 -10.73 -0.49 -6.03
CA ARG A 51 -12.08 0.02 -5.77
C ARG A 51 -11.95 1.34 -5.02
N GLU A 52 -12.15 2.45 -5.73
CA GLU A 52 -11.84 3.81 -5.26
C GLU A 52 -12.47 4.12 -3.90
N ASN A 53 -13.70 3.66 -3.65
CA ASN A 53 -14.37 3.80 -2.36
C ASN A 53 -13.56 3.20 -1.19
N ARG A 54 -12.99 2.00 -1.35
CA ARG A 54 -12.19 1.34 -0.30
C ARG A 54 -10.87 2.06 -0.08
N TRP A 55 -10.23 2.51 -1.15
CA TRP A 55 -8.98 3.26 -1.04
C TRP A 55 -9.21 4.65 -0.42
N ALA A 56 -10.34 5.30 -0.68
CA ALA A 56 -10.75 6.53 -0.01
C ALA A 56 -11.02 6.30 1.50
N MET A 57 -11.72 5.22 1.86
CA MET A 57 -11.91 4.82 3.27
C MET A 57 -10.56 4.62 3.97
N ALA A 58 -9.66 3.84 3.37
CA ALA A 58 -8.31 3.63 3.89
C ALA A 58 -7.51 4.94 3.98
N ARG A 59 -7.62 5.84 2.99
CA ARG A 59 -6.95 7.14 3.02
C ARG A 59 -7.46 8.02 4.15
N SER A 60 -8.75 7.98 4.48
CA SER A 60 -9.37 8.84 5.49
C SER A 60 -8.89 8.61 6.93
N VAL A 61 -8.26 7.47 7.22
CA VAL A 61 -7.73 7.13 8.55
C VAL A 61 -6.23 7.39 8.69
N VAL A 62 -5.56 7.78 7.61
CA VAL A 62 -4.13 8.13 7.59
C VAL A 62 -4.02 9.65 7.69
N ALA A 63 -3.23 10.17 8.63
CA ALA A 63 -3.16 11.61 8.85
C ALA A 63 -2.36 12.33 7.75
N SER A 64 -1.20 11.80 7.40
CA SER A 64 -0.22 12.46 6.54
C SER A 64 -0.11 11.74 5.19
N ARG A 65 0.95 10.96 4.98
CA ARG A 65 1.32 10.45 3.67
C ARG A 65 0.77 9.04 3.44
N PHE A 66 0.19 8.81 2.27
CA PHE A 66 -0.24 7.48 1.83
C PHE A 66 0.38 7.20 0.46
N VAL A 67 1.37 6.31 0.43
CA VAL A 67 2.06 5.91 -0.80
C VAL A 67 1.58 4.55 -1.29
N ASN A 68 1.22 4.48 -2.56
CA ASN A 68 1.05 3.24 -3.31
C ASN A 68 2.23 3.08 -4.28
N GLY A 69 3.20 2.25 -3.90
CA GLY A 69 4.30 1.83 -4.75
C GLY A 69 3.89 0.65 -5.63
N PHE A 70 3.81 0.88 -6.94
CA PHE A 70 3.40 -0.13 -7.91
C PHE A 70 4.47 -0.38 -8.96
N SER A 71 4.50 -1.60 -9.51
CA SER A 71 5.34 -1.94 -10.66
C SER A 71 4.53 -2.63 -11.72
N LYS A 72 4.60 -2.12 -12.96
CA LYS A 72 3.98 -2.75 -14.13
C LYS A 72 4.71 -4.03 -14.55
N ARG A 73 5.92 -4.25 -14.04
CA ARG A 73 6.80 -5.39 -14.35
C ARG A 73 6.71 -6.51 -13.32
N ASP A 74 5.88 -6.37 -12.29
CA ASP A 74 5.65 -7.43 -11.31
C ASP A 74 4.81 -8.56 -11.92
N TRP A 75 5.52 -9.55 -12.49
CA TRP A 75 4.90 -10.68 -13.17
C TRP A 75 4.15 -11.61 -12.22
N VAL A 76 4.64 -11.82 -10.99
CA VAL A 76 4.00 -12.71 -10.00
C VAL A 76 2.66 -12.13 -9.60
N LEU A 77 2.64 -10.83 -9.25
CA LEU A 77 1.40 -10.15 -8.94
C LEU A 77 0.49 -10.12 -10.16
N GLY A 78 1.05 -9.88 -11.36
CA GLY A 78 0.32 -9.99 -12.61
C GLY A 78 -0.39 -11.34 -12.79
N VAL A 79 0.31 -12.45 -12.66
CA VAL A 79 -0.24 -13.79 -12.93
C VAL A 79 -1.19 -14.23 -11.83
N VAL A 80 -0.75 -14.21 -10.56
CA VAL A 80 -1.52 -14.72 -9.42
C VAL A 80 -2.75 -13.87 -9.17
N TYR A 81 -2.64 -12.55 -9.29
CA TYR A 81 -3.79 -11.68 -9.06
C TYR A 81 -4.84 -11.82 -10.18
N ARG A 82 -4.41 -11.94 -11.44
CA ARG A 82 -5.33 -12.14 -12.57
C ARG A 82 -6.03 -13.49 -12.48
N THR A 83 -5.33 -14.58 -12.16
CA THR A 83 -5.97 -15.90 -12.05
C THR A 83 -6.91 -15.97 -10.84
N ALA A 84 -6.54 -15.38 -9.70
CA ALA A 84 -7.37 -15.40 -8.50
C ALA A 84 -8.58 -14.45 -8.54
N ASN A 85 -8.56 -13.39 -9.35
CA ASN A 85 -9.62 -12.36 -9.40
C ASN A 85 -10.28 -12.24 -10.77
N ALA A 86 -10.60 -13.37 -11.41
CA ALA A 86 -11.36 -13.43 -12.67
C ALA A 86 -10.78 -12.51 -13.76
N PHE A 87 -9.45 -12.54 -13.94
CA PHE A 87 -8.70 -11.76 -14.93
C PHE A 87 -8.75 -10.23 -14.77
N THR A 88 -9.12 -9.73 -13.59
CA THR A 88 -9.12 -8.29 -13.30
C THR A 88 -7.70 -7.70 -13.40
N LYS A 89 -7.52 -6.70 -14.27
CA LYS A 89 -6.23 -6.02 -14.49
C LYS A 89 -5.95 -4.87 -13.50
N ARG A 90 -6.95 -4.41 -12.74
CA ARG A 90 -6.84 -3.24 -11.84
C ARG A 90 -6.45 -3.66 -10.42
N CYS A 91 -5.16 -3.93 -10.23
CA CYS A 91 -4.54 -4.22 -8.93
C CYS A 91 -3.72 -3.02 -8.45
N GLY A 92 -3.81 -2.66 -7.17
CA GLY A 92 -3.07 -1.52 -6.59
C GLY A 92 -1.56 -1.64 -6.76
N GLY A 93 -0.99 -2.84 -6.69
CA GLY A 93 0.44 -3.08 -6.91
C GLY A 93 0.89 -3.09 -8.38
N LEU A 94 -0.04 -3.01 -9.35
CA LEU A 94 0.28 -3.02 -10.79
C LEU A 94 -0.02 -1.68 -11.48
N CYS A 95 -0.81 -0.82 -10.87
CA CYS A 95 -1.21 0.45 -11.46
C CYS A 95 -1.56 1.50 -10.39
N ALA A 96 -1.53 2.76 -10.82
CA ALA A 96 -1.89 3.89 -9.97
C ALA A 96 -3.35 3.80 -9.49
N VAL A 97 -3.57 4.22 -8.25
CA VAL A 97 -4.88 4.33 -7.60
C VAL A 97 -5.36 5.79 -7.73
N PRO A 98 -6.47 6.04 -8.45
CA PRO A 98 -6.95 7.40 -8.72
C PRO A 98 -7.78 7.95 -7.56
N VAL A 99 -7.20 8.03 -6.36
CA VAL A 99 -7.85 8.57 -5.15
C VAL A 99 -7.05 9.79 -4.65
N PRO A 100 -7.69 10.95 -4.44
CA PRO A 100 -7.02 12.12 -3.89
C PRO A 100 -6.32 11.83 -2.57
N GLY A 101 -5.11 12.38 -2.40
CA GLY A 101 -4.28 12.16 -1.22
C GLY A 101 -3.51 10.83 -1.20
N ILE A 102 -3.66 9.98 -2.22
CA ILE A 102 -2.78 8.82 -2.43
C ILE A 102 -1.68 9.18 -3.43
N GLU A 103 -0.45 9.11 -2.96
CA GLU A 103 0.75 9.28 -3.77
C GLU A 103 1.05 7.97 -4.51
N ASN A 104 1.09 8.02 -5.83
CA ASN A 104 1.33 6.84 -6.65
C ASN A 104 2.78 6.84 -7.16
N ALA A 105 3.60 5.96 -6.61
CA ALA A 105 5.00 5.81 -7.00
C ALA A 105 5.17 4.65 -7.97
N ASN A 106 5.61 4.95 -9.19
CA ASN A 106 5.91 3.93 -10.19
C ASN A 106 7.35 3.42 -10.02
N LEU A 107 7.49 2.23 -9.47
CA LEU A 107 8.78 1.60 -9.19
C LEU A 107 9.26 0.68 -10.32
N SER A 108 8.65 0.74 -11.51
CA SER A 108 8.96 -0.19 -12.63
C SER A 108 10.40 -0.06 -13.16
N SER A 109 11.10 1.04 -12.88
CA SER A 109 12.53 1.21 -13.21
C SER A 109 13.44 0.40 -12.26
N ILE A 110 13.05 0.30 -10.99
CA ILE A 110 13.80 -0.39 -9.93
C ILE A 110 13.40 -1.88 -9.90
N ILE A 111 12.10 -2.16 -10.02
CA ILE A 111 11.51 -3.49 -9.86
C ILE A 111 11.37 -4.18 -11.22
N SER A 112 12.13 -5.26 -11.41
CA SER A 112 12.04 -6.15 -12.57
C SER A 112 11.27 -7.44 -12.26
N GLY A 113 11.08 -7.78 -10.98
CA GLY A 113 10.30 -8.94 -10.52
C GLY A 113 9.85 -8.82 -9.06
N HIS A 114 8.92 -9.66 -8.61
CA HIS A 114 8.32 -9.55 -7.27
C HIS A 114 9.32 -9.68 -6.12
N THR A 115 10.38 -10.47 -6.30
CA THR A 115 11.42 -10.65 -5.29
C THR A 115 12.29 -9.39 -5.11
N ASP A 116 12.31 -8.50 -6.11
CA ASP A 116 13.14 -7.30 -6.10
C ASP A 116 12.73 -6.30 -5.02
N TYR A 117 11.48 -6.33 -4.56
CA TYR A 117 11.03 -5.45 -3.48
C TYR A 117 11.81 -5.67 -2.18
N MET A 118 12.29 -6.90 -1.93
CA MET A 118 13.10 -7.20 -0.75
C MET A 118 14.57 -6.87 -0.98
N SER A 119 15.13 -7.25 -2.13
CA SER A 119 16.56 -7.04 -2.40
C SER A 119 16.91 -5.58 -2.71
N LYS A 120 15.99 -4.80 -3.28
CA LYS A 120 16.17 -3.40 -3.64
C LYS A 120 15.45 -2.44 -2.69
N LEU A 121 15.13 -2.91 -1.47
CA LEU A 121 14.46 -2.07 -0.48
C LEU A 121 15.20 -0.74 -0.23
N PRO A 122 16.55 -0.68 -0.14
CA PRO A 122 17.25 0.60 0.01
C PRO A 122 16.99 1.58 -1.14
N GLU A 123 17.04 1.11 -2.39
CA GLU A 123 16.76 1.93 -3.58
C GLU A 123 15.30 2.41 -3.61
N ILE A 124 14.38 1.57 -3.15
CA ILE A 124 12.95 1.94 -3.05
C ILE A 124 12.74 3.01 -1.98
N LEU A 125 13.38 2.87 -0.82
CA LEU A 125 13.26 3.85 0.27
C LEU A 125 13.82 5.21 -0.14
N ASP A 126 14.98 5.21 -0.81
CA ASP A 126 15.59 6.42 -1.38
C ASP A 126 14.68 7.06 -2.44
N ALA A 127 14.19 6.26 -3.40
CA ALA A 127 13.25 6.73 -4.43
C ALA A 127 11.93 7.30 -3.86
N LEU A 128 11.54 6.89 -2.65
CA LEU A 128 10.36 7.37 -1.95
C LEU A 128 10.66 8.48 -0.94
N ASN A 129 11.91 8.95 -0.83
CA ASN A 129 12.37 9.92 0.16
C ASN A 129 12.03 9.50 1.61
N LEU A 130 12.31 8.25 1.96
CA LEU A 130 12.05 7.67 3.29
C LEU A 130 13.32 7.47 4.13
N THR A 131 14.49 7.78 3.57
CA THR A 131 15.81 7.67 4.18
C THR A 131 16.65 8.89 3.89
#